data_AF-A0A522N2D8-F1
#
_entry.id   AF-A0A522N2D8-F1
#
_cell.length_a   1.000
_cell.length_b   1.000
_cell.length_c   1.000
_cell.angle_alpha   90.00
_cell.angle_beta   90.00
_cell.angle_gamma   90.00
#
_symmetry.space_group_name_H-M   'P 1'
#
loop_
_entity.id
_entity.type
_entity.pdbx_description
1 polymer ?
#
loop_
_entity_poly.entity_id
_entity_poly.type
_entity_poly.pdbx_seq_one_letter_code
_entity_poly.pdbx_strand_id
1 'polypeptide(L)'
;MIRLGLRQLRAPLLVASVILALLGVVLAVTGIHLAQVNDAYESACTIIATCSSSANPIFADDPSLHVVLPLVSLVAPVVIGLFLGAPLIATELETGTFRLAWTQSVTRRRWLLVKLSLAGLAAVVIAGLLTWMIDWWMTPFDAATLSRFDPLDFGYQGIAPIGYTAFA
;
A
#
# COMPACT_ATOMS: atom_id res chain seq x y z
N MET A 1 20.14 6.23 20.24
CA MET A 1 19.79 5.22 19.21
C MET A 1 18.57 5.59 18.40
N ILE A 2 17.39 5.80 19.00
CA ILE A 2 16.15 6.17 18.28
C ILE A 2 16.34 7.38 17.37
N ARG A 3 16.97 8.47 17.85
CA ARG A 3 17.27 9.66 17.03
C ARG A 3 18.19 9.40 15.83
N LEU A 4 19.18 8.50 15.98
CA LEU A 4 20.10 8.15 14.90
C LEU A 4 19.40 7.28 13.85
N GLY A 5 18.63 6.28 14.30
CA GLY A 5 17.79 5.46 13.44
C GLY A 5 16.77 6.29 12.66
N LEU A 6 16.12 7.26 13.30
CA LEU A 6 15.25 8.24 12.62
C LEU A 6 15.99 9.06 11.57
N ARG A 7 17.24 9.47 11.80
CA ARG A 7 18.02 10.21 10.80
C ARG A 7 18.36 9.35 9.59
N GLN A 8 18.71 8.08 9.80
CA GLN A 8 18.97 7.13 8.71
C GLN A 8 17.68 6.81 7.93
N LEU A 9 16.56 6.66 8.63
CA LEU A 9 15.27 6.31 8.04
C LEU A 9 14.56 7.50 7.33
N ARG A 10 14.97 8.75 7.58
CA ARG A 10 14.33 9.94 7.00
C ARG A 10 14.38 9.98 5.47
N ALA A 11 15.52 9.67 4.87
CA ALA A 11 15.66 9.68 3.41
C ALA A 11 14.77 8.61 2.73
N PRO A 12 14.79 7.32 3.14
CA PRO A 12 13.90 6.32 2.56
C PRO A 12 12.43 6.58 2.88
N LEU A 13 12.10 7.14 4.06
CA LEU A 13 10.73 7.57 4.37
C LEU A 13 10.25 8.69 3.44
N LEU A 14 11.08 9.69 3.13
CA LEU A 14 10.71 10.75 2.21
C LEU A 14 10.44 10.19 0.81
N VAL A 15 11.32 9.34 0.31
CA VAL A 15 11.13 8.68 -1.00
C VAL A 15 9.85 7.85 -1.01
N ALA A 16 9.65 7.01 0.00
CA ALA A 16 8.43 6.20 0.13
C ALA A 16 7.17 7.07 0.22
N SER A 17 7.23 8.19 0.96
CA SER A 17 6.10 9.12 1.08
C SER A 17 5.78 9.84 -0.23
N VAL A 18 6.79 10.20 -1.03
CA VAL A 18 6.60 10.82 -2.35
C VAL A 18 5.99 9.82 -3.31
N ILE A 19 6.49 8.58 -3.32
CA ILE A 19 5.93 7.51 -4.16
C ILE A 19 4.47 7.25 -3.75
N LEU A 20 4.19 7.13 -2.46
CA LEU A 20 2.83 6.91 -1.96
C LEU A 20 1.91 8.10 -2.27
N ALA A 21 2.41 9.34 -2.20
CA ALA A 21 1.64 10.52 -2.59
C ALA A 21 1.32 10.53 -4.09
N LEU A 22 2.30 10.22 -4.95
CA LEU A 22 2.08 10.13 -6.40
C LEU A 22 1.06 9.05 -6.75
N LEU A 23 1.21 7.87 -6.15
CA LEU A 23 0.29 6.75 -6.34
C LEU A 23 -1.12 7.11 -5.83
N GLY A 24 -1.19 7.80 -4.69
CA GLY A 24 -2.43 8.35 -4.15
C GLY A 24 -3.12 9.36 -5.06
N VAL A 25 -2.38 10.25 -5.72
CA VAL A 25 -2.94 11.21 -6.70
C VAL A 25 -3.49 10.46 -7.91
N VAL A 26 -2.76 9.47 -8.43
CA VAL A 26 -3.23 8.65 -9.57
C VAL A 26 -4.51 7.90 -9.20
N LEU A 27 -4.56 7.28 -8.02
CA LEU A 27 -5.76 6.60 -7.52
C LEU A 27 -6.91 7.59 -7.30
N ALA A 28 -6.67 8.77 -6.73
CA ALA A 28 -7.72 9.76 -6.53
C ALA A 28 -8.33 10.24 -7.85
N VAL A 29 -7.51 10.56 -8.84
CA VAL A 29 -7.97 11.03 -10.17
C VAL A 29 -8.78 9.95 -10.88
N THR A 30 -8.27 8.72 -10.91
CA THR A 30 -8.94 7.60 -11.56
C THR A 30 -10.21 7.19 -10.81
N GLY A 31 -10.17 7.12 -9.48
CA GLY A 31 -11.32 6.75 -8.65
C GLY A 31 -12.48 7.74 -8.75
N ILE A 32 -12.21 9.05 -8.77
CA ILE A 32 -13.24 10.08 -8.97
C ILE A 32 -13.88 9.92 -10.36
N HIS A 33 -13.07 9.68 -11.39
CA HIS A 33 -13.59 9.48 -12.74
C HIS A 33 -14.52 8.26 -12.81
N LEU A 34 -14.12 7.14 -12.19
CA LEU A 34 -14.94 5.93 -12.12
C LEU A 34 -16.25 6.15 -11.34
N ALA A 35 -16.20 6.86 -10.22
CA ALA A 35 -17.40 7.18 -9.44
C ALA A 35 -18.40 8.01 -10.27
N GLN A 36 -17.91 9.02 -11.01
CA GLN A 36 -18.75 9.83 -11.88
C GLN A 36 -19.40 9.02 -13.01
N VAL A 37 -18.66 8.09 -13.61
CA VAL A 37 -19.18 7.19 -14.64
C VAL A 37 -20.23 6.23 -14.05
N ASN A 38 -20.01 5.73 -12.84
CA ASN A 38 -20.97 4.87 -12.13
C ASN A 38 -22.28 5.61 -11.85
N ASP A 39 -22.22 6.82 -11.29
CA ASP A 39 -23.39 7.62 -10.93
C ASP A 39 -24.20 8.02 -12.19
N ALA A 40 -23.50 8.33 -13.28
CA ALA A 40 -24.12 8.60 -14.59
C ALA A 40 -24.82 7.34 -15.16
N TYR A 41 -24.20 6.17 -15.00
CA TYR A 41 -24.79 4.90 -15.44
C TYR A 41 -26.01 4.53 -14.59
N GLU A 42 -25.93 4.64 -13.26
CA GLU A 42 -27.02 4.30 -12.34
C GLU A 42 -28.23 5.23 -12.55
N SER A 43 -28.00 6.54 -12.72
CA SER A 43 -29.07 7.49 -13.03
C SER A 43 -29.74 7.22 -14.40
N ALA A 44 -28.96 6.94 -15.45
CA ALA A 44 -29.52 6.54 -16.75
C ALA A 44 -30.29 5.22 -16.67
N CYS A 45 -29.81 4.29 -15.87
CA CYS A 45 -30.42 2.99 -15.60
C CYS A 45 -31.82 3.14 -14.96
N THR A 46 -31.99 4.03 -13.96
CA THR A 46 -33.31 4.25 -13.33
C THR A 46 -34.38 4.79 -14.30
N ILE A 47 -33.97 5.50 -15.36
CA ILE A 47 -34.87 6.08 -16.35
C ILE A 47 -35.35 5.04 -17.37
N ILE A 48 -34.47 4.11 -17.76
CA ILE A 48 -34.70 3.19 -18.89
C ILE A 48 -35.11 1.77 -18.41
N ALA A 49 -34.90 1.44 -17.13
CA ALA A 49 -35.27 0.17 -16.48
C ALA A 49 -34.65 -1.12 -17.09
N THR A 50 -33.67 -1.01 -18.00
CA THR A 50 -33.04 -2.13 -18.72
C THR A 50 -31.57 -2.37 -18.33
N CYS A 51 -31.21 -2.13 -17.07
CA CYS A 51 -29.82 -2.19 -16.59
C CYS A 51 -29.25 -3.61 -16.54
N SER A 52 -30.11 -4.62 -16.58
CA SER A 52 -29.70 -6.03 -16.69
C SER A 52 -29.13 -6.39 -18.07
N SER A 53 -29.32 -5.55 -19.10
CA SER A 53 -28.94 -5.85 -20.48
C SER A 53 -27.76 -5.02 -20.99
N SER A 54 -27.42 -3.91 -20.34
CA SER A 54 -26.24 -3.10 -20.65
C SER A 54 -25.12 -3.37 -19.63
N ALA A 55 -23.96 -3.82 -20.11
CA ALA A 55 -22.79 -3.94 -19.24
C ALA A 55 -22.41 -2.56 -18.66
N ASN A 56 -22.08 -2.50 -17.37
CA ASN A 56 -21.64 -1.26 -16.74
C ASN A 56 -20.32 -0.80 -17.42
N PRO A 57 -20.24 0.45 -17.92
CA PRO A 57 -19.08 0.96 -18.65
C PRO A 57 -17.77 0.92 -17.86
N ILE A 58 -17.84 0.87 -16.52
CA ILE A 58 -16.67 0.70 -15.64
C ILE A 58 -15.87 -0.56 -15.96
N PHE A 59 -16.52 -1.63 -16.46
CA PHE A 59 -15.86 -2.87 -16.88
C PHE A 59 -15.50 -2.89 -18.37
N ALA A 60 -16.02 -1.95 -19.15
CA ALA A 60 -15.81 -1.88 -20.59
C ALA A 60 -14.57 -1.05 -20.96
N ASP A 61 -14.20 -0.08 -20.12
CA ASP A 61 -13.21 0.93 -20.50
C ASP A 61 -11.75 0.44 -20.43
N ASP A 62 -11.36 -0.54 -19.60
CA ASP A 62 -9.96 -0.99 -19.63
C ASP A 62 -9.66 -2.36 -18.97
N PRO A 63 -9.40 -3.44 -19.75
CA PRO A 63 -8.87 -4.70 -19.21
C PRO A 63 -7.48 -4.55 -18.60
N SER A 64 -6.76 -3.48 -18.97
CA SER A 64 -5.44 -3.13 -18.43
C SER A 64 -5.53 -2.74 -16.94
N LEU A 65 -6.57 -2.02 -16.54
CA LEU A 65 -6.78 -1.54 -15.18
C LEU A 65 -7.06 -2.70 -14.21
N HIS A 66 -7.80 -3.71 -14.67
CA HIS A 66 -8.08 -4.94 -13.92
C HIS A 66 -6.84 -5.81 -13.67
N VAL A 67 -5.81 -5.73 -14.53
CA VAL A 67 -4.57 -6.51 -14.37
C VAL A 67 -3.50 -5.72 -13.62
N VAL A 68 -3.40 -4.41 -13.87
CA VAL A 68 -2.34 -3.58 -13.29
C VAL A 68 -2.59 -3.32 -11.81
N LEU A 69 -3.83 -3.11 -11.36
CA LEU A 69 -4.09 -2.79 -9.96
C LEU A 69 -3.75 -3.92 -8.96
N PRO A 70 -4.17 -5.18 -9.19
CA PRO A 70 -3.80 -6.28 -8.30
C PRO A 70 -2.28 -6.47 -8.24
N LEU A 71 -1.60 -6.29 -9.38
CA LEU A 71 -0.15 -6.43 -9.49
C LEU A 71 0.58 -5.31 -8.75
N VAL A 72 0.12 -4.07 -8.86
CA VAL A 72 0.64 -2.95 -8.08
C VAL A 72 0.38 -3.15 -6.58
N SER A 73 -0.81 -3.61 -6.20
CA SER A 73 -1.15 -3.87 -4.78
C SER A 73 -0.30 -5.00 -4.18
N LEU A 74 0.03 -6.01 -4.97
CA LEU A 74 0.90 -7.12 -4.53
C LEU A 74 2.37 -6.68 -4.41
N VAL A 75 2.88 -5.91 -5.38
CA VAL A 75 4.30 -5.59 -5.50
C VAL A 75 4.69 -4.39 -4.64
N ALA A 76 3.83 -3.38 -4.52
CA ALA A 76 4.17 -2.15 -3.81
C ALA A 76 4.56 -2.36 -2.33
N PRO A 77 3.83 -3.16 -1.52
CA PRO A 77 4.22 -3.42 -0.13
C PRO A 77 5.58 -4.09 -0.01
N VAL A 78 5.90 -5.02 -0.92
CA VAL A 78 7.19 -5.73 -0.96
C VAL A 78 8.32 -4.76 -1.26
N VAL A 79 8.16 -3.92 -2.29
CA VAL A 79 9.18 -2.92 -2.67
C VAL A 79 9.38 -1.90 -1.56
N ILE A 80 8.30 -1.43 -0.94
CA ILE A 80 8.33 -0.49 0.18
C ILE A 80 9.05 -1.11 1.38
N GLY A 81 8.71 -2.35 1.75
CA GLY A 81 9.37 -3.07 2.84
C GLY A 81 10.88 -3.24 2.59
N LEU A 82 11.26 -3.57 1.36
CA LEU A 82 12.66 -3.75 0.97
C LEU A 82 13.44 -2.42 1.05
N PHE A 83 12.84 -1.33 0.58
CA PHE A 83 13.45 0.01 0.62
C PHE A 83 13.53 0.62 2.02
N LEU A 84 12.61 0.29 2.92
CA LEU A 84 12.65 0.80 4.31
C LEU A 84 13.59 -0.03 5.19
N GLY A 85 13.61 -1.36 4.99
CA GLY A 85 14.39 -2.29 5.81
C GLY A 85 15.86 -2.40 5.44
N ALA A 86 16.17 -2.54 4.15
CA ALA A 86 17.52 -2.81 3.66
C ALA A 86 18.54 -1.71 4.03
N PRO A 87 18.31 -0.40 3.77
CA PRO A 87 19.31 0.62 4.05
C PRO A 87 19.60 0.79 5.54
N LEU A 88 18.63 0.49 6.42
CA LEU A 88 18.77 0.66 7.86
C LEU A 88 19.74 -0.36 8.48
N ILE A 89 19.89 -1.52 7.86
CA ILE A 89 20.83 -2.57 8.27
C ILE A 89 22.14 -2.45 7.48
N ALA A 90 22.05 -2.25 6.15
CA ALA A 90 23.21 -2.17 5.27
C ALA A 90 24.17 -1.03 5.65
N THR A 91 23.64 0.18 5.89
CA THR A 91 24.48 1.34 6.22
C THR A 91 25.25 1.19 7.53
N GLU A 92 24.73 0.47 8.52
CA GLU A 92 25.48 0.23 9.76
C GLU A 92 26.49 -0.90 9.66
N LEU A 93 26.26 -1.88 8.79
CA LEU A 93 27.25 -2.89 8.46
C LEU A 93 28.43 -2.28 7.70
N GLU A 94 28.15 -1.45 6.70
CA GLU A 94 29.16 -0.74 5.91
C GLU A 94 29.97 0.24 6.76
N THR A 95 29.32 1.02 7.63
CA THR A 95 30.00 2.02 8.47
C THR A 95 30.64 1.43 9.73
N GLY A 96 30.43 0.15 10.03
CA GLY A 96 30.97 -0.52 11.22
C GLY A 96 30.50 0.06 12.56
N THR A 97 29.49 0.93 12.54
CA THR A 97 28.99 1.69 13.70
C THR A 97 28.41 0.79 14.79
N PHE A 98 28.00 -0.43 14.45
CA PHE A 98 27.55 -1.44 15.40
C PHE A 98 28.61 -1.78 16.46
N ARG A 99 29.91 -1.71 16.12
CA ARG A 99 31.01 -2.01 17.06
C ARG A 99 31.09 -0.97 18.17
N LEU A 100 30.88 0.30 17.83
CA LEU A 100 30.90 1.42 18.78
C LEU A 100 29.64 1.45 19.65
N ALA A 101 28.50 1.04 19.09
CA ALA A 101 27.26 0.92 19.85
C ALA A 101 27.36 -0.17 20.94
N TRP A 102 27.97 -1.31 20.63
CA TRP A 102 28.11 -2.42 21.58
C TRP A 102 29.10 -2.16 22.72
N THR A 103 30.01 -1.20 22.58
CA THR A 103 30.91 -0.79 23.68
C THR A 103 30.25 0.21 24.65
N GLN A 104 29.14 0.86 24.26
CA GLN A 104 28.49 1.91 25.04
C GLN A 104 27.27 1.43 25.85
N SER A 105 27.36 0.28 26.54
CA SER A 105 26.29 -0.32 27.38
C SER A 105 25.02 -0.78 26.64
N VAL A 106 25.00 -0.72 25.31
CA VAL A 106 23.87 -1.21 24.51
C VAL A 106 24.03 -2.68 24.19
N THR A 107 23.09 -3.50 24.65
CA THR A 107 23.04 -4.92 24.31
C THR A 107 22.64 -5.15 22.85
N ARG A 108 23.19 -6.19 22.22
CA ARG A 108 22.87 -6.57 20.82
C ARG A 108 21.36 -6.70 20.58
N ARG A 109 20.64 -7.30 21.54
CA ARG A 109 19.19 -7.51 21.49
C ARG A 109 18.42 -6.19 21.47
N ARG A 110 18.77 -5.25 22.36
CA ARG A 110 18.09 -3.94 22.44
C ARG A 110 18.34 -3.10 21.19
N TRP A 111 19.55 -3.14 20.63
CA TRP A 111 19.86 -2.47 19.36
C TRP A 111 19.01 -3.02 18.21
N LEU A 112 18.94 -4.35 18.08
CA LEU A 112 18.20 -5.01 17.00
C LEU A 112 16.69 -4.79 17.11
N LEU A 113 16.13 -4.91 18.32
CA LEU A 113 14.71 -4.64 18.57
C LEU A 113 14.31 -3.20 18.22
N VAL A 114 15.11 -2.20 18.61
CA VAL A 114 14.80 -0.80 18.30
C VAL A 114 14.80 -0.57 16.78
N LYS A 115 15.74 -1.17 16.05
CA LYS A 115 15.82 -1.04 14.59
C LYS A 115 14.66 -1.72 13.87
N LEU A 116 14.37 -2.96 14.24
CA LEU A 116 13.25 -3.71 13.67
C LEU A 116 11.92 -3.04 13.98
N SER A 117 11.71 -2.57 15.22
CA SER A 117 10.46 -1.89 15.58
C SER A 117 10.26 -0.59 14.79
N LEU A 118 11.32 0.20 14.58
CA LEU A 118 11.25 1.43 13.76
C LEU A 118 10.94 1.13 12.30
N ALA A 119 11.63 0.17 11.69
CA ALA A 119 11.41 -0.18 10.28
C ALA A 119 10.04 -0.87 10.08
N GLY A 120 9.67 -1.79 10.98
CA GLY A 120 8.41 -2.50 10.96
C GLY A 120 7.22 -1.57 11.12
N LEU A 121 7.25 -0.64 12.09
CA LEU A 121 6.16 0.34 12.24
C LEU A 121 6.02 1.23 11.00
N ALA A 122 7.12 1.67 10.42
CA ALA A 122 7.08 2.45 9.18
C ALA A 122 6.46 1.66 8.02
N ALA A 123 6.85 0.40 7.85
CA ALA A 123 6.32 -0.48 6.81
C ALA A 123 4.81 -0.72 7.00
N VAL A 124 4.37 -1.03 8.23
CA VAL A 124 2.95 -1.25 8.53
C VAL A 124 2.11 0.01 8.27
N VAL A 125 2.59 1.20 8.66
CA VAL A 125 1.86 2.45 8.41
C VAL A 125 1.72 2.73 6.92
N ILE A 126 2.81 2.59 6.15
CA ILE A 126 2.80 2.87 4.72
C ILE A 126 1.94 1.84 3.97
N ALA A 127 2.06 0.56 4.31
CA ALA A 127 1.24 -0.50 3.74
C ALA A 127 -0.25 -0.29 4.06
N GLY A 128 -0.59 0.03 5.32
CA GLY A 128 -1.97 0.30 5.72
C GLY A 128 -2.59 1.50 5.00
N LEU A 129 -1.82 2.58 4.80
CA LEU A 129 -2.27 3.74 4.01
C LEU A 129 -2.52 3.35 2.54
N LEU A 130 -1.61 2.58 1.94
CA LEU A 130 -1.75 2.12 0.57
C LEU A 130 -3.00 1.24 0.41
N THR A 131 -3.20 0.27 1.31
CA THR A 131 -4.37 -0.60 1.30
C THR A 131 -5.66 0.20 1.45
N TRP A 132 -5.69 1.18 2.37
CA TRP A 132 -6.86 2.04 2.53
C TRP A 132 -7.19 2.85 1.26
N MET A 133 -6.18 3.35 0.55
CA MET A 133 -6.38 4.05 -0.72
C MET A 133 -6.93 3.12 -1.81
N ILE A 134 -6.46 1.88 -1.86
CA ILE A 134 -6.92 0.87 -2.81
C ILE A 134 -8.35 0.44 -2.49
N ASP A 135 -8.67 0.20 -1.23
CA ASP A 135 -10.03 -0.13 -0.78
C ASP A 135 -11.01 0.97 -1.19
N TRP A 136 -10.65 2.24 -0.98
CA TRP A 136 -11.47 3.37 -1.42
C TRP A 136 -11.68 3.37 -2.94
N TRP A 137 -10.62 3.13 -3.70
CA TRP A 137 -10.68 3.09 -5.16
C TRP A 137 -11.54 1.94 -5.70
N MET A 138 -11.55 0.79 -5.01
CA MET A 138 -12.32 -0.40 -5.41
C MET A 138 -13.81 -0.31 -5.08
N THR A 139 -14.25 0.66 -4.27
CA THR A 139 -15.66 0.81 -3.86
C THR A 139 -16.72 0.72 -4.97
N PRO A 140 -16.58 1.36 -6.16
CA PRO A 140 -17.58 1.23 -7.23
C PRO A 140 -17.60 -0.17 -7.86
N PHE A 141 -16.46 -0.87 -7.91
CA PHE A 141 -16.38 -2.23 -8.43
C PHE A 141 -17.05 -3.22 -7.46
N ASP A 142 -16.74 -3.11 -6.17
CA ASP A 142 -17.32 -3.96 -5.12
C ASP A 142 -18.84 -3.84 -5.07
N ALA A 143 -19.36 -2.63 -5.28
CA ALA A 143 -20.81 -2.37 -5.35
C ALA A 143 -21.45 -3.04 -6.57
N ALA A 144 -20.72 -3.17 -7.69
CA ALA A 144 -21.23 -3.72 -8.94
C ALA A 144 -21.08 -5.25 -9.05
N THR A 145 -20.00 -5.84 -8.54
CA THR A 145 -19.73 -7.29 -8.66
C THR A 145 -20.14 -8.10 -7.44
N LEU A 146 -20.29 -7.47 -6.26
CA LEU A 146 -20.46 -8.15 -4.96
C LEU A 146 -19.37 -9.21 -4.70
N SER A 147 -18.19 -9.10 -5.33
CA SER A 147 -17.14 -10.13 -5.36
C SER A 147 -16.05 -9.97 -4.31
N ARG A 148 -16.27 -9.17 -3.26
CA ARG A 148 -15.24 -8.83 -2.24
C ARG A 148 -14.64 -10.04 -1.49
N PHE A 149 -15.25 -11.21 -1.60
CA PHE A 149 -14.76 -12.48 -1.01
C PHE A 149 -14.10 -13.41 -2.03
N ASP A 150 -13.91 -12.96 -3.27
CA ASP A 150 -13.09 -13.71 -4.22
C ASP A 150 -11.68 -13.89 -3.64
N PRO A 151 -11.09 -15.10 -3.69
CA PRO A 151 -9.80 -15.37 -3.07
C PRO A 151 -8.67 -14.44 -3.51
N LEU A 152 -8.72 -13.96 -4.76
CA LEU A 152 -7.73 -13.00 -5.24
C LEU A 152 -7.99 -11.61 -4.63
N ASP A 153 -9.22 -11.12 -4.69
CA ASP A 153 -9.64 -9.78 -4.19
C ASP A 153 -9.39 -9.61 -2.70
N PHE A 154 -9.67 -10.66 -1.91
CA PHE A 154 -9.43 -10.67 -0.47
C PHE A 154 -7.94 -10.52 -0.10
N GLY A 155 -7.04 -11.03 -0.95
CA GLY A 155 -5.59 -11.03 -0.66
C GLY A 155 -4.96 -9.64 -0.73
N TYR A 156 -5.55 -8.71 -1.49
CA TYR A 156 -4.98 -7.38 -1.72
C TYR A 156 -5.86 -6.22 -1.21
N GLN A 157 -6.99 -6.53 -0.57
CA GLN A 157 -7.92 -5.56 0.02
C GLN A 157 -8.09 -5.76 1.54
N GLY A 158 -8.59 -4.73 2.22
CA GLY A 158 -8.98 -4.79 3.63
C GLY A 158 -7.79 -4.97 4.57
N ILE A 159 -7.90 -5.93 5.50
CA ILE A 159 -6.91 -6.09 6.58
C ILE A 159 -5.80 -7.08 6.20
N ALA A 160 -6.01 -7.91 5.17
CA ALA A 160 -5.06 -8.96 4.79
C ALA A 160 -3.65 -8.42 4.46
N PRO A 161 -3.49 -7.34 3.67
CA PRO A 161 -2.16 -6.78 3.38
C PRO A 161 -1.45 -6.24 4.62
N ILE A 162 -2.20 -5.68 5.58
CA ILE A 162 -1.65 -5.22 6.86
C ILE A 162 -1.14 -6.41 7.66
N GLY A 163 -1.88 -7.52 7.67
CA GLY A 163 -1.43 -8.78 8.27
C GLY A 163 -0.15 -9.30 7.62
N TYR A 164 -0.10 -9.37 6.29
CA TYR A 164 1.09 -9.82 5.57
C TYR A 164 2.30 -8.95 5.87
N THR A 165 2.14 -7.63 5.95
CA THR A 165 3.25 -6.71 6.24
C THR A 165 3.67 -6.69 7.71
N ALA A 166 2.75 -6.97 8.63
CA ALA A 166 3.09 -7.08 10.05
C ALA A 166 3.82 -8.39 10.41
N PHE A 167 3.56 -9.48 9.67
CA PHE A 167 4.09 -10.81 9.97
C PHE A 167 5.13 -11.35 8.97
N ALA A 168 5.46 -10.60 7.91
CA ALA A 168 6.57 -10.88 6.99
C ALA A 168 7.94 -10.60 7.65
#